data_AF-A0A821XHC7-F1
#
_entry.id   AF-A0A821XHC7-F1
#
_cell.length_a   1.000
_cell.length_b   1.000
_cell.length_c   1.000
_cell.angle_alpha   90.00
_cell.angle_beta   90.00
_cell.angle_gamma   90.00
#
_symmetry.space_group_name_H-M   'P 1'
#
loop_
_entity.id
_entity.type
_entity.pdbx_description
1 polymer ?
#
loop_
_entity_poly.entity_id
_entity_poly.type
_entity_poly.pdbx_seq_one_letter_code
_entity_poly.pdbx_strand_id
1 'polypeptide(L)'
;MCLKMPISINELTQASRPLRNMLDQVRVRCTLCAQTDLQRGNFVNHINKICPKSVVPCQAADIKCPWTGPRDELQSHISTCVFEPLRPVLFSLVAEN
;
A
#
# COMPACT_ATOMS: atom_id res chain seq x y z
N MET A 1 -27.89 31.17 -25.88
CA MET A 1 -28.29 30.44 -24.66
C MET A 1 -27.49 29.13 -24.64
N CYS A 2 -26.41 29.04 -23.86
CA CYS A 2 -25.55 27.84 -23.84
C CYS A 2 -26.08 26.81 -22.84
N LEU A 3 -26.48 25.65 -23.33
CA LEU A 3 -26.87 24.50 -22.51
C LEU A 3 -25.58 23.83 -21.99
N LYS A 4 -25.26 23.99 -20.70
CA LYS A 4 -24.22 23.19 -20.06
C LYS A 4 -24.79 21.78 -19.83
N MET A 5 -24.34 20.82 -20.62
CA MET A 5 -24.64 19.41 -20.37
C MET A 5 -23.80 18.89 -19.20
N PRO A 6 -24.35 18.01 -18.35
CA PRO A 6 -23.58 17.39 -17.28
C PRO A 6 -22.47 16.51 -17.89
N ILE A 7 -21.24 16.73 -17.44
CA ILE A 7 -20.07 15.97 -17.89
C ILE A 7 -19.98 14.72 -17.02
N SER A 8 -19.89 13.55 -17.64
CA SER A 8 -19.64 12.28 -16.94
C SER A 8 -18.16 12.18 -16.55
N ILE A 9 -17.86 11.56 -15.41
CA ILE A 9 -16.47 11.40 -14.90
C ILE A 9 -15.56 10.70 -15.92
N ASN A 10 -16.11 9.79 -16.73
CA ASN A 10 -15.37 9.06 -17.77
C ASN A 10 -14.91 9.94 -18.96
N GLU A 11 -15.46 11.15 -19.11
CA GLU A 11 -15.10 12.08 -20.18
C GLU A 11 -13.96 13.05 -19.76
N LEU A 12 -13.48 12.93 -18.52
CA LEU A 12 -12.42 13.78 -17.99
C LEU A 12 -11.05 13.31 -18.49
N THR A 13 -10.34 14.21 -19.16
CA THR A 13 -8.94 14.00 -19.54
C THR A 13 -8.00 14.30 -18.38
N GLN A 14 -6.78 13.75 -18.41
CA GLN A 14 -5.80 14.05 -17.36
C GLN A 14 -5.40 15.52 -17.38
N ALA A 15 -5.24 16.09 -16.18
CA ALA A 15 -4.69 17.43 -16.01
C ALA A 15 -3.31 17.55 -16.67
N SER A 16 -2.98 18.75 -17.15
CA SER A 16 -1.68 19.04 -17.75
C SER A 16 -0.53 18.72 -16.77
N ARG A 17 0.62 18.30 -17.31
CA ARG A 17 1.79 17.93 -16.50
C ARG A 17 2.17 19.00 -15.46
N PRO A 18 2.18 20.31 -15.76
CA PRO A 18 2.50 21.34 -14.77
C PRO A 18 1.52 21.35 -13.59
N LEU A 19 0.21 21.25 -13.87
CA LEU A 19 -0.82 21.21 -12.83
C LEU A 19 -0.67 19.94 -11.97
N ARG A 20 -0.36 18.80 -12.60
CA ARG A 20 -0.14 17.54 -11.90
C ARG A 20 1.08 17.61 -10.97
N ASN A 21 2.20 18.15 -11.45
CA ASN A 21 3.40 18.37 -10.65
C ASN A 21 3.13 19.30 -9.46
N MET A 22 2.35 20.37 -9.67
CA MET A 22 1.98 21.30 -8.60
C MET A 22 1.06 20.63 -7.57
N LEU A 23 0.13 19.79 -8.02
CA LEU A 23 -0.71 18.98 -7.14
C LEU A 23 0.10 17.93 -6.36
N ASP A 24 1.13 17.34 -6.97
CA ASP A 24 1.99 16.35 -6.30
C ASP A 24 2.78 16.96 -5.13
N GLN A 25 3.09 18.25 -5.18
CA GLN A 25 3.77 18.98 -4.10
C GLN A 25 2.85 19.39 -2.94
N VAL A 26 1.53 19.24 -3.09
CA VAL A 26 0.56 19.56 -2.02
C VAL A 26 0.83 18.71 -0.79
N ARG A 27 0.88 19.36 0.38
CA ARG A 27 1.06 18.70 1.67
C ARG A 27 -0.27 18.09 2.14
N VAL A 28 -0.21 16.83 2.51
CA VAL A 28 -1.33 16.02 3.00
C VAL A 28 -0.96 15.37 4.32
N ARG A 29 -1.97 14.93 5.06
CA ARG A 29 -1.84 14.17 6.30
C ARG A 29 -2.26 12.73 6.06
N CYS A 30 -1.50 11.78 6.59
CA CYS A 30 -1.90 10.38 6.59
C CYS A 30 -3.05 10.12 7.57
N THR A 31 -4.10 9.46 7.11
CA THR A 31 -5.26 9.08 7.92
C THR A 31 -4.98 7.89 8.84
N LEU A 32 -4.00 7.04 8.50
CA LEU A 32 -3.67 5.83 9.25
C LEU A 32 -2.68 6.08 10.39
N CYS A 33 -1.60 6.81 10.12
CA CYS A 33 -0.53 7.05 11.10
C CYS A 33 -0.45 8.50 11.59
N ALA A 34 -1.37 9.37 11.16
CA ALA A 34 -1.40 10.80 11.49
C ALA A 34 -0.18 11.63 11.06
N GLN A 35 0.79 11.05 10.35
CA GLN A 35 1.96 11.77 9.86
C GLN A 35 1.56 12.94 8.96
N THR A 36 2.09 14.12 9.26
CA THR A 36 1.89 15.37 8.53
C THR A 36 3.03 15.62 7.54
N ASP A 37 2.90 16.66 6.72
CA ASP A 37 3.90 17.10 5.72
C ASP A 37 4.19 16.10 4.58
N LEU A 38 3.32 15.11 4.35
CA LEU A 38 3.48 14.20 3.22
C LEU A 38 3.13 14.91 1.92
N GLN A 39 3.92 14.74 0.87
CA GLN A 39 3.54 15.22 -0.46
C GLN A 39 2.51 14.28 -1.08
N ARG A 40 1.48 14.83 -1.73
CA ARG A 40 0.44 14.06 -2.42
C ARG A 40 1.05 13.04 -3.39
N GLY A 41 2.08 13.41 -4.14
CA GLY A 41 2.76 12.51 -5.06
C GLY A 41 3.46 11.33 -4.37
N ASN A 42 3.93 11.55 -3.13
CA ASN A 42 4.57 10.53 -2.31
C ASN A 42 3.59 9.77 -1.40
N PHE A 43 2.31 10.14 -1.38
CA PHE A 43 1.33 9.54 -0.48
C PHE A 43 1.14 8.04 -0.76
N VAL A 44 1.07 7.64 -2.04
CA VAL A 44 0.96 6.24 -2.44
C VAL A 44 2.20 5.44 -1.98
N ASN A 45 3.39 6.03 -2.13
CA ASN A 45 4.61 5.39 -1.64
C ASN A 45 4.62 5.28 -0.11
N HIS A 46 4.16 6.31 0.60
CA HIS A 46 4.02 6.28 2.05
C HIS A 46 3.11 5.12 2.49
N ILE A 47 1.89 5.03 1.98
CA ILE A 47 0.94 3.97 2.38
C ILE A 47 1.50 2.58 2.13
N ASN A 48 2.12 2.36 0.97
CA ASN A 48 2.60 1.03 0.59
C ASN A 48 3.90 0.63 1.30
N LYS A 49 4.86 1.54 1.50
CA LYS A 49 6.21 1.18 1.92
C LYS A 49 6.62 1.70 3.30
N ILE A 50 6.04 2.80 3.76
CA ILE A 50 6.58 3.56 4.91
C ILE A 50 5.59 3.56 6.10
N CYS A 51 4.28 3.59 5.83
CA CYS A 51 3.27 3.78 6.86
C CYS A 51 3.31 2.64 7.89
N PRO A 52 3.53 2.92 9.18
CA PRO A 52 3.62 1.88 10.22
C PRO A 52 2.25 1.26 10.52
N LYS A 53 1.17 2.00 10.29
CA LYS A 53 -0.20 1.56 10.50
C LYS A 53 -0.87 1.05 9.22
N SER A 54 -0.13 0.90 8.11
CA SER A 54 -0.70 0.22 6.95
C SER A 54 -0.83 -1.27 7.23
N VAL A 55 -1.98 -1.83 6.83
CA VAL A 55 -2.25 -3.25 6.96
C VAL A 55 -1.47 -3.97 5.88
N VAL A 56 -0.58 -4.87 6.29
CA VAL A 56 0.25 -5.67 5.39
C VAL A 56 0.10 -7.15 5.73
N PRO A 57 0.15 -8.03 4.72
CA PRO A 57 0.20 -9.47 4.96
C PRO A 57 1.57 -9.88 5.49
N CYS A 58 1.61 -11.03 6.19
CA CYS A 58 2.87 -11.66 6.55
C CYS A 58 3.68 -12.02 5.29
N GLN A 59 5.01 -12.02 5.39
CA GLN A 59 5.86 -12.53 4.31
C GLN A 59 5.50 -13.98 3.97
N ALA A 60 5.06 -14.78 4.93
CA ALA A 60 4.64 -16.15 4.74
C ALA A 60 3.21 -16.30 4.17
N ALA A 61 2.59 -15.22 3.68
CA ALA A 61 1.30 -15.29 3.00
C ALA A 61 1.32 -16.22 1.78
N ASP A 62 2.47 -16.39 1.13
CA ASP A 62 2.67 -17.32 0.02
C ASP A 62 2.38 -18.78 0.41
N ILE A 63 2.74 -19.17 1.63
CA ILE A 63 2.44 -20.48 2.22
C ILE A 63 1.20 -20.45 3.11
N LYS A 64 0.30 -19.48 2.85
CA LYS A 64 -1.02 -19.34 3.48
C LYS A 64 -0.98 -18.98 4.97
N CYS A 65 0.03 -18.24 5.43
CA CYS A 65 -0.05 -17.61 6.74
C CYS A 65 -1.29 -16.68 6.81
N PRO A 66 -2.20 -16.85 7.79
CA PRO A 66 -3.44 -16.07 7.88
C PRO A 66 -3.24 -14.66 8.47
N TRP A 67 -2.03 -14.36 8.95
CA TRP A 67 -1.76 -13.10 9.63
C TRP A 67 -1.77 -11.91 8.65
N THR A 68 -2.58 -10.91 8.99
CA THR A 68 -2.62 -9.59 8.36
C THR A 68 -2.77 -8.56 9.47
N GLY A 69 -1.94 -7.52 9.44
CA GLY A 69 -1.91 -6.55 10.53
C GLY A 69 -1.10 -5.31 10.21
N PRO A 70 -1.00 -4.35 11.16
CA PRO A 70 -0.17 -3.17 11.02
C PRO A 70 1.29 -3.54 10.74
N ARG A 71 1.95 -2.81 9.83
CA ARG A 71 3.37 -2.98 9.52
C ARG A 71 4.27 -2.92 10.76
N ASP A 72 3.93 -2.12 11.76
CA ASP A 72 4.64 -2.02 13.03
C ASP A 72 4.62 -3.35 13.82
N GLU A 73 3.50 -4.07 13.78
CA GLU A 73 3.34 -5.37 14.46
C GLU A 73 3.90 -6.54 13.64
N LEU A 74 4.20 -6.33 12.35
CA LEU A 74 4.75 -7.36 11.48
C LEU A 74 6.08 -7.91 12.02
N GLN A 75 6.95 -7.06 12.57
CA GLN A 75 8.24 -7.52 13.11
C GLN A 75 8.06 -8.42 14.34
N SER A 76 7.13 -8.06 15.22
CA SER A 76 6.75 -8.90 16.37
C SER A 76 6.13 -10.23 15.91
N HIS A 77 5.29 -10.18 14.87
CA HIS A 77 4.70 -11.39 14.29
C HIS A 77 5.76 -12.30 13.67
N ILE A 78 6.69 -11.79 12.86
CA ILE A 78 7.76 -12.56 12.22
C ILE A 78 8.53 -13.40 13.26
N SER A 79 8.85 -12.81 14.40
CA SER A 79 9.56 -13.48 15.51
C SER A 79 8.80 -14.66 16.12
N THR A 80 7.48 -14.72 15.95
CA THR A 80 6.60 -15.79 16.46
C THR A 80 5.93 -16.60 15.35
N CYS A 81 6.23 -16.29 14.09
CA CYS A 81 5.55 -16.87 12.94
C CYS A 81 6.03 -18.30 12.72
N VAL A 82 5.12 -19.27 12.90
CA VAL A 82 5.41 -20.70 12.67
C VAL A 82 5.63 -21.01 11.19
N PHE A 83 5.04 -20.22 10.30
CA PHE A 83 5.12 -20.47 8.86
C PHE A 83 6.47 -20.08 8.27
N GLU A 84 7.13 -19.05 8.79
CA GLU A 84 8.44 -18.61 8.30
C GLU A 84 9.52 -19.72 8.33
N PRO A 85 9.75 -20.45 9.43
CA PRO A 85 10.69 -21.57 9.46
C PRO A 85 10.22 -22.79 8.65
N LEU A 86 8.92 -22.91 8.36
CA LEU A 86 8.38 -24.00 7.54
C LEU A 86 8.62 -23.80 6.04
N ARG A 87 8.89 -22.58 5.58
CA ARG A 87 9.17 -22.28 4.16
C ARG A 87 10.19 -23.20 3.50
N PRO A 88 11.44 -23.34 4.01
CA PRO A 88 12.45 -24.14 3.34
C PRO A 88 12.03 -25.61 3.23
N VAL A 89 11.39 -26.16 4.28
CA VAL A 89 10.90 -27.54 4.28
C VAL A 89 9.81 -27.74 3.23
N LEU A 90 8.85 -26.82 3.14
CA LEU A 90 7.79 -26.87 2.13
C LEU A 90 8.35 -26.78 0.70
N PHE A 91 9.35 -25.92 0.47
CA PHE A 91 9.99 -25.81 -0.84
C PHE A 91 10.72 -27.11 -1.22
N SER A 92 11.41 -27.75 -0.28
CA SER A 92 12.06 -29.06 -0.52
C SER A 92 11.03 -30.13 -0.90
N LEU A 93 9.93 -30.26 -0.15
CA LEU A 93 8.89 -31.27 -0.42
C LEU A 93 8.18 -31.08 -1.76
N VAL A 94 8.00 -29.83 -2.19
CA VAL A 94 7.40 -29.51 -3.50
C VAL A 94 8.38 -29.73 -4.64
N ALA A 95 9.69 -29.56 -4.42
CA ALA A 95 10.71 -29.78 -5.45
C ALA A 95 11.03 -31.27 -5.70
N GLU A 96 10.70 -32.14 -4.74
CA GLU A 96 10.89 -33.60 -4.84
C GLU A 96 9.71 -34.34 -5.52
N ASN A 97 8.64 -33.63 -5.89
CA ASN A 97 7.49 -34.14 -6.67
C ASN A 97 7.42 -33.51 -8.05
#